data_AF-A0A317MDU1-F1
#
_entry.id   AF-A0A317MDU1-F1
#
_cell.length_a   1.000
_cell.length_b   1.000
_cell.length_c   1.000
_cell.angle_alpha   90.00
_cell.angle_beta   90.00
_cell.angle_gamma   90.00
#
_symmetry.space_group_name_H-M   'P 1'
#
loop_
_entity.id
_entity.type
_entity.pdbx_description
1 polymer ?
#
loop_
_entity_poly.entity_id
_entity_poly.type
_entity_poly.pdbx_seq_one_letter_code
_entity_poly.pdbx_strand_id
1 'polypeptide(L)'
;MSFRFKLFKGLTGTTLFITGFFLLMNFTSMLMGAFGQGLVSIVMFGGVFIHSILSAYLQRSLQEPGFTLKENTPGGIRIMGGYSILIGSFLIIGAVAISVYKDLYMKEVSAQMSDEQIRQLDSMKGLMDKVITGMQIFLFLYGAAIITNALLSLSFLKQWKKREEDKDIDIDLDLDA
;
A
#
# COMPACT_ATOMS: atom_id res chain seq x y z
N MET A 1 -13.62 -20.94 -1.36
CA MET A 1 -12.79 -19.83 -0.82
C MET A 1 -13.62 -18.99 0.13
N SER A 2 -13.10 -18.69 1.31
CA SER A 2 -13.77 -17.80 2.28
C SER A 2 -13.82 -16.34 1.77
N PHE A 3 -14.79 -15.55 2.24
CA PHE A 3 -14.89 -14.13 1.91
C PHE A 3 -13.59 -13.37 2.22
N ARG A 4 -12.97 -13.65 3.37
CA ARG A 4 -11.69 -13.06 3.79
C ARG A 4 -10.57 -13.31 2.77
N PHE A 5 -10.54 -14.50 2.16
CA PHE A 5 -9.54 -14.84 1.15
C PHE A 5 -9.81 -14.11 -0.17
N LYS A 6 -11.08 -14.00 -0.60
CA LYS A 6 -11.45 -13.20 -1.78
C LYS A 6 -11.08 -11.73 -1.59
N LEU A 7 -11.35 -11.17 -0.41
CA LEU A 7 -10.99 -9.81 -0.05
C LEU A 7 -9.47 -9.63 -0.08
N PHE A 8 -8.70 -10.56 0.50
CA PHE A 8 -7.24 -10.53 0.45
C PHE A 8 -6.70 -10.55 -0.98
N LYS A 9 -7.24 -11.43 -1.84
CA LYS A 9 -6.87 -11.51 -3.26
C LYS A 9 -7.17 -10.20 -4.00
N GLY A 10 -8.36 -9.64 -3.80
CA GLY A 10 -8.76 -8.37 -4.37
C GLY A 10 -7.86 -7.21 -3.91
N LEU A 11 -7.67 -7.06 -2.61
CA LEU A 11 -6.85 -5.99 -2.03
C LEU A 11 -5.38 -6.08 -2.45
N THR A 12 -4.81 -7.29 -2.51
CA THR A 12 -3.44 -7.48 -3.00
C THR A 12 -3.32 -7.07 -4.46
N GLY A 13 -4.25 -7.48 -5.32
CA GLY A 13 -4.25 -7.09 -6.73
C GLY A 13 -4.40 -5.58 -6.92
N THR A 14 -5.37 -4.96 -6.24
CA THR A 14 -5.60 -3.51 -6.28
C THR A 14 -4.40 -2.74 -5.75
N THR A 15 -3.82 -3.16 -4.61
CA THR A 15 -2.65 -2.50 -4.03
C THR A 15 -1.46 -2.61 -4.97
N LEU A 16 -1.18 -3.82 -5.49
CA LEU A 16 -0.09 -4.03 -6.45
C LEU A 16 -0.23 -3.14 -7.69
N PHE A 17 -1.43 -3.07 -8.27
CA PHE A 17 -1.69 -2.25 -9.45
C PHE A 17 -1.50 -0.76 -9.17
N ILE A 18 -2.15 -0.24 -8.13
CA ILE A 18 -2.07 1.18 -7.76
C ILE A 18 -0.62 1.56 -7.39
N THR A 19 0.03 0.78 -6.53
CA THR A 19 1.42 1.06 -6.13
C THR A 19 2.37 0.97 -7.32
N GLY A 20 2.21 -0.03 -8.19
CA GLY A 20 3.03 -0.18 -9.39
C GLY A 20 2.89 1.01 -10.35
N PHE A 21 1.66 1.50 -10.53
CA PHE A 21 1.40 2.71 -11.30
C PHE A 21 2.11 3.94 -10.69
N PHE A 22 1.98 4.16 -9.38
CA PHE A 22 2.66 5.28 -8.71
C PHE A 22 4.18 5.18 -8.76
N LEU A 23 4.74 3.98 -8.63
CA LEU A 23 6.18 3.77 -8.75
C LEU A 23 6.68 4.13 -10.15
N LEU A 24 5.95 3.75 -11.21
CA LEU A 24 6.30 4.12 -12.57
C LEU A 24 6.25 5.64 -12.79
N MET A 25 5.19 6.29 -12.32
CA MET A 25 5.06 7.76 -12.39
C MET A 25 6.20 8.48 -11.65
N ASN A 26 6.56 8.01 -10.46
CA ASN A 26 7.68 8.57 -9.68
C ASN A 26 9.02 8.33 -10.36
N PHE A 27 9.21 7.16 -10.97
CA PHE A 27 10.40 6.86 -11.75
C PHE A 27 10.53 7.80 -12.96
N THR A 28 9.46 8.04 -13.70
CA THR A 28 9.45 9.02 -14.81
C THR A 28 9.75 10.44 -14.31
N SER A 29 9.15 10.86 -13.19
CA SER A 29 9.43 12.16 -12.57
C SER A 29 10.90 12.32 -12.18
N MET A 30 11.51 11.24 -11.67
CA MET A 30 12.93 11.19 -11.33
C MET A 30 13.81 11.42 -12.56
N LEU A 31 13.47 10.81 -13.71
CA LEU A 31 14.16 11.02 -14.99
C LEU A 31 14.02 12.45 -15.53
N MET A 32 12.95 13.16 -15.14
CA MET A 32 12.69 14.56 -15.52
C MET A 32 13.38 15.58 -14.59
N GLY A 33 14.21 15.15 -13.64
CA GLY A 33 15.01 16.02 -12.78
C GLY A 33 14.54 16.12 -11.33
N ALA A 34 13.41 15.51 -10.96
CA ALA A 34 12.93 15.48 -9.57
C ALA A 34 13.58 14.34 -8.75
N PHE A 35 14.91 14.23 -8.78
CA PHE A 35 15.62 13.05 -8.29
C PHE A 35 15.39 12.77 -6.79
N GLY A 36 15.50 13.80 -5.93
CA GLY A 36 15.35 13.65 -4.49
C GLY A 36 13.94 13.22 -4.06
N GLN A 37 12.91 13.88 -4.57
CA GLN A 37 11.51 13.53 -4.28
C GLN A 37 11.14 12.15 -4.85
N GLY A 38 11.61 11.84 -6.07
CA GLY A 38 11.39 10.56 -6.73
C GLY A 38 11.98 9.39 -5.92
N LEU A 39 13.21 9.52 -5.42
CA LEU A 39 13.85 8.49 -4.60
C LEU A 39 13.09 8.22 -3.30
N VAL A 40 12.73 9.26 -2.55
CA VAL A 40 11.97 9.10 -1.30
C VAL A 40 10.65 8.38 -1.56
N SER A 41 9.94 8.79 -2.60
CA SER A 41 8.65 8.20 -2.98
C SER A 41 8.80 6.74 -3.42
N ILE A 42 9.85 6.42 -4.18
CA ILE A 42 10.15 5.04 -4.60
C ILE A 42 10.43 4.15 -3.40
N VAL A 43 11.16 4.62 -2.39
CA VAL A 43 11.39 3.85 -1.17
C VAL A 43 10.08 3.62 -0.42
N MET A 44 9.27 4.68 -0.24
CA MET A 44 7.99 4.61 0.47
C MET A 44 7.00 3.64 -0.18
N PHE A 45 6.79 3.75 -1.49
CA PHE A 45 5.86 2.88 -2.20
C PHE A 45 6.48 1.53 -2.58
N GLY A 46 7.81 1.44 -2.70
CA GLY A 46 8.53 0.21 -3.01
C GLY A 46 8.32 -0.87 -1.96
N GLY A 47 8.33 -0.53 -0.67
CA GLY A 47 8.04 -1.50 0.39
C GLY A 47 6.60 -2.04 0.34
N VAL A 48 5.62 -1.18 0.03
CA VAL A 48 4.21 -1.59 -0.15
C VAL A 48 4.05 -2.48 -1.38
N PHE A 49 4.80 -2.21 -2.44
CA PHE A 49 4.82 -3.02 -3.66
C PHE A 49 5.40 -4.40 -3.40
N ILE A 50 6.56 -4.47 -2.72
CA ILE A 50 7.18 -5.74 -2.31
C ILE A 50 6.25 -6.53 -1.41
N HIS A 51 5.60 -5.89 -0.42
CA HIS A 51 4.60 -6.53 0.44
C HIS A 51 3.47 -7.17 -0.36
N SER A 52 2.99 -6.48 -1.41
CA SER A 52 1.92 -6.98 -2.28
C SER A 52 2.38 -8.17 -3.12
N ILE A 53 3.62 -8.17 -3.62
CA ILE A 53 4.21 -9.33 -4.31
C ILE A 53 4.30 -10.54 -3.38
N LEU A 54 4.85 -10.35 -2.17
CA LEU A 54 4.96 -11.43 -1.18
C LEU A 54 3.59 -11.96 -0.76
N SER A 55 2.60 -11.08 -0.65
CA SER A 55 1.20 -11.45 -0.39
C SER A 55 0.61 -12.30 -1.52
N ALA A 56 0.95 -12.02 -2.79
CA ALA A 56 0.53 -12.84 -3.91
C ALA A 56 1.17 -14.25 -3.87
N TYR A 57 2.44 -14.37 -3.47
CA TYR A 57 3.07 -15.67 -3.24
C TYR A 57 2.40 -16.45 -2.11
N LEU A 58 2.03 -15.79 -1.01
CA LEU A 58 1.25 -16.39 0.08
C LEU A 58 -0.13 -16.87 -0.39
N GLN A 59 -0.80 -16.12 -1.27
CA GLN A 59 -2.07 -16.57 -1.85
C GLN A 59 -1.89 -17.85 -2.64
N ARG A 60 -0.82 -17.95 -3.44
CA ARG A 60 -0.50 -19.15 -4.20
C ARG A 60 -0.22 -20.34 -3.29
N SER A 61 0.60 -20.18 -2.23
CA SER A 61 0.90 -21.27 -1.28
C SER A 61 -0.31 -21.73 -0.45
N LEU A 62 -1.33 -20.87 -0.31
CA LEU A 62 -2.59 -21.22 0.33
C LEU A 62 -3.55 -21.94 -0.60
N GLN A 63 -3.44 -21.74 -1.92
CA GLN A 63 -4.29 -22.38 -2.93
C GLN A 63 -3.72 -23.69 -3.45
N GLU A 64 -2.40 -23.78 -3.57
CA GLU A 64 -1.68 -24.94 -4.10
C GLU A 64 -0.94 -25.63 -2.95
N PRO A 65 -1.38 -26.82 -2.48
CA PRO A 65 -0.78 -27.51 -1.33
C PRO A 65 0.69 -27.91 -1.54
N GLY A 66 1.11 -28.08 -2.80
CA GLY A 66 2.49 -28.40 -3.20
C GLY A 66 3.38 -27.17 -3.42
N PHE A 67 2.85 -25.94 -3.30
CA PHE A 67 3.64 -24.73 -3.39
C PHE A 67 4.01 -24.23 -1.99
N THR A 68 5.26 -24.48 -1.57
CA THR A 68 5.79 -23.97 -0.31
C THR A 68 6.42 -22.59 -0.50
N LEU A 69 6.34 -21.75 0.54
CA LEU A 69 7.04 -20.48 0.52
C LEU A 69 8.53 -20.71 0.72
N LYS A 70 9.37 -19.94 0.01
CA LYS A 70 10.80 -19.89 0.29
C LYS A 70 11.03 -19.47 1.76
N GLU A 71 12.11 -19.95 2.36
CA GLU A 71 12.46 -19.74 3.77
C GLU A 71 12.41 -18.26 4.22
N ASN A 72 12.85 -17.35 3.35
CA ASN A 72 12.89 -15.91 3.65
C ASN A 72 11.53 -15.19 3.45
N THR A 73 10.58 -15.80 2.74
CA THR A 73 9.31 -15.16 2.36
C THR A 73 8.39 -14.87 3.56
N PRO A 74 8.19 -15.80 4.53
CA PRO A 74 7.43 -15.51 5.75
C PRO A 74 7.98 -14.34 6.56
N GLY A 75 9.31 -14.25 6.68
CA GLY A 75 9.98 -13.13 7.34
C GLY A 75 9.73 -11.81 6.60
N GLY A 76 9.89 -11.83 5.27
CA GLY A 76 9.59 -10.70 4.40
C GLY A 76 8.15 -10.20 4.54
N ILE A 77 7.16 -11.09 4.57
CA ILE A 77 5.73 -10.73 4.74
C ILE A 77 5.51 -10.02 6.09
N ARG A 78 6.18 -10.45 7.16
CA ARG A 78 6.04 -9.82 8.49
C ARG A 78 6.63 -8.41 8.51
N ILE A 79 7.88 -8.28 8.06
CA ILE A 79 8.61 -7.01 8.08
C ILE A 79 7.93 -6.01 7.14
N MET A 80 7.67 -6.41 5.90
CA MET A 80 7.02 -5.54 4.91
C MET A 80 5.54 -5.31 5.24
N GLY A 81 4.88 -6.22 5.95
CA GLY A 81 3.52 -6.00 6.47
C GLY A 81 3.49 -4.90 7.51
N GLY A 82 4.43 -4.90 8.46
CA GLY A 82 4.59 -3.80 9.42
C GLY A 82 4.90 -2.47 8.75
N TYR A 83 5.81 -2.48 7.77
CA TYR A 83 6.11 -1.32 6.94
C TYR A 83 4.88 -0.77 6.20
N SER A 84 4.12 -1.64 5.52
CA SER A 84 2.88 -1.27 4.84
C SER A 84 1.86 -0.64 5.77
N ILE A 85 1.76 -1.10 7.03
CA ILE A 85 0.87 -0.48 8.02
C ILE A 85 1.31 0.94 8.34
N LEU A 86 2.62 1.19 8.51
CA LEU A 86 3.16 2.53 8.74
C LEU A 86 2.86 3.46 7.56
N ILE A 87 3.12 3.01 6.33
CA ILE A 87 2.85 3.80 5.13
C ILE A 87 1.35 4.06 4.95
N GLY A 88 0.52 3.03 5.10
CA GLY A 88 -0.94 3.19 5.02
C GLY A 88 -1.48 4.16 6.09
N SER A 89 -0.93 4.10 7.31
CA SER A 89 -1.28 5.05 8.38
C SER A 89 -0.85 6.47 8.04
N PHE A 90 0.35 6.64 7.48
CA PHE A 90 0.85 7.92 7.01
C PHE A 90 -0.05 8.53 5.93
N LEU A 91 -0.56 7.73 4.98
CA LEU A 91 -1.50 8.19 3.96
C LEU A 91 -2.84 8.64 4.57
N ILE A 92 -3.36 7.90 5.56
CA ILE A 92 -4.59 8.28 6.26
C ILE A 92 -4.39 9.58 7.05
N ILE A 93 -3.28 9.72 7.78
CA ILE A 93 -2.94 10.96 8.50
C ILE A 93 -2.81 12.11 7.51
N GLY A 94 -2.17 11.90 6.37
CA GLY A 94 -2.08 12.89 5.29
C GLY A 94 -3.46 13.32 4.77
N ALA A 95 -4.38 12.37 4.57
CA ALA A 95 -5.76 12.68 4.17
C ALA A 95 -6.50 13.53 5.22
N VAL A 96 -6.33 13.22 6.51
CA VAL A 96 -6.90 14.01 7.61
C VAL A 96 -6.26 15.39 7.68
N ALA A 97 -4.93 15.49 7.53
CA ALA A 97 -4.22 16.75 7.54
C ALA A 97 -4.67 17.67 6.41
N ILE A 98 -4.86 17.13 5.19
CA ILE A 98 -5.46 17.86 4.07
C ILE A 98 -6.83 18.40 4.47
N SER A 99 -7.68 17.60 5.10
CA SER A 99 -9.00 18.03 5.53
C SER A 99 -8.99 19.19 6.53
N VAL A 100 -8.04 19.18 7.47
CA VAL A 100 -7.97 20.14 8.58
C VAL A 100 -7.27 21.43 8.17
N TYR A 101 -6.20 21.32 7.37
CA TYR A 101 -5.33 22.45 7.02
C TYR A 101 -5.57 23.01 5.62
N LYS A 102 -6.58 22.52 4.88
CA LYS A 102 -6.89 22.95 3.52
C LYS A 102 -6.94 24.47 3.39
N ASP A 103 -7.73 25.12 4.25
CA ASP A 103 -7.96 26.57 4.17
C ASP A 103 -6.70 27.36 4.51
N LEU A 104 -5.91 26.86 5.47
CA LEU A 104 -4.64 27.47 5.86
C LEU A 104 -3.61 27.37 4.72
N TYR A 105 -3.52 26.20 4.09
CA TYR A 105 -2.62 25.96 2.96
C TYR A 105 -3.01 26.80 1.74
N MET A 106 -4.30 26.87 1.42
CA MET A 106 -4.80 27.70 0.32
C MET A 106 -4.54 29.19 0.58
N LYS A 107 -4.66 29.65 1.83
CA LYS A 107 -4.33 31.02 2.22
C LYS A 107 -2.84 31.32 2.04
N GLU A 108 -1.96 30.43 2.53
CA GLU A 108 -0.51 30.56 2.39
C GLU A 108 -0.07 30.61 0.92
N VAL A 109 -0.63 29.70 0.10
CA VAL A 109 -0.36 29.64 -1.34
C VAL A 109 -0.84 30.91 -2.05
N SER A 110 -2.04 31.40 -1.71
CA SER A 110 -2.55 32.66 -2.30
C SER A 110 -1.73 33.89 -1.92
N ALA A 111 -1.09 33.89 -0.74
CA ALA A 111 -0.25 35.00 -0.29
C ALA A 111 1.09 35.10 -1.04
N GLN A 112 1.50 34.03 -1.74
CA GLN A 112 2.74 33.97 -2.53
C GLN A 112 2.49 34.12 -4.04
N MET A 113 1.24 34.31 -4.46
CA MET A 113 0.83 34.41 -5.87
C MET A 113 0.66 35.86 -6.30
N SER A 114 0.89 36.14 -7.59
CA SER A 114 0.56 37.45 -8.17
C SER A 114 -0.96 37.62 -8.36
N ASP A 115 -1.44 38.86 -8.48
CA ASP A 115 -2.87 39.16 -8.68
C ASP A 115 -3.48 38.46 -9.91
N GLU A 116 -2.66 38.23 -10.95
CA GLU A 116 -3.07 37.53 -12.17
C GLU A 116 -3.23 36.02 -11.93
N GLN A 117 -2.35 35.42 -11.12
CA GLN A 117 -2.45 34.03 -10.68
C GLN A 117 -3.62 33.80 -9.73
N ILE A 118 -3.91 34.76 -8.85
CA ILE A 118 -5.07 34.72 -7.94
C ILE A 118 -6.38 34.72 -8.73
N ARG A 119 -6.48 35.53 -9.79
CA ARG A 119 -7.67 35.55 -10.67
C ARG A 119 -7.86 34.23 -11.42
N GLN A 120 -6.78 33.62 -11.90
CA GLN A 120 -6.85 32.28 -12.51
C GLN A 120 -7.26 31.23 -11.47
N LEU A 121 -6.69 31.28 -10.27
CA LEU A 121 -7.02 30.37 -9.16
C LEU A 121 -8.49 30.47 -8.78
N ASP A 122 -9.05 31.68 -8.69
CA ASP A 122 -10.46 31.89 -8.36
C ASP A 122 -11.39 31.34 -9.46
N SER A 123 -11.01 31.47 -10.74
CA SER A 123 -11.76 30.87 -11.85
C SER A 123 -11.74 29.33 -11.84
N MET A 124 -10.71 28.73 -11.24
CA MET A 124 -10.53 27.27 -11.14
C MET A 124 -10.86 26.72 -9.74
N LYS A 125 -11.27 27.56 -8.79
CA LYS A 125 -11.43 27.21 -7.38
C LYS A 125 -12.37 26.03 -7.15
N GLY A 126 -13.49 26.01 -7.86
CA GLY A 126 -14.45 24.90 -7.79
C GLY A 126 -13.93 23.58 -8.36
N LEU A 127 -12.99 23.61 -9.30
CA LEU A 127 -12.32 22.41 -9.82
C LEU A 127 -11.23 21.94 -8.85
N MET A 128 -10.39 22.86 -8.37
CA MET A 128 -9.35 22.62 -7.36
C MET A 128 -9.93 21.97 -6.10
N ASP A 129 -11.05 22.49 -5.59
CA ASP A 129 -11.72 21.94 -4.41
C ASP A 129 -12.16 20.48 -4.62
N LYS A 130 -12.69 20.15 -5.80
CA LYS A 130 -13.10 18.79 -6.14
C LYS A 130 -11.90 17.86 -6.28
N VAL A 131 -10.80 18.33 -6.88
CA VAL A 131 -9.57 17.55 -7.02
C VAL A 131 -8.96 17.26 -5.65
N ILE A 132 -8.85 18.26 -4.78
CA ILE A 132 -8.33 18.10 -3.41
C ILE A 132 -9.20 17.12 -2.61
N THR A 133 -10.53 17.27 -2.68
CA THR A 133 -11.47 16.37 -2.01
C THR A 133 -11.36 14.94 -2.55
N GLY A 134 -11.25 14.77 -3.86
CA GLY A 134 -11.04 13.48 -4.50
C GLY A 134 -9.73 12.83 -4.07
N MET A 135 -8.65 13.62 -4.00
CA MET A 135 -7.34 13.16 -3.53
C MET A 135 -7.39 12.74 -2.06
N GLN A 136 -8.07 13.49 -1.20
CA GLN A 136 -8.28 13.14 0.21
C GLN A 136 -9.00 11.78 0.34
N ILE A 137 -10.12 11.61 -0.36
CA ILE A 137 -10.90 10.36 -0.33
C ILE A 137 -10.03 9.20 -0.84
N PHE A 138 -9.31 9.42 -1.93
CA PHE A 138 -8.42 8.42 -2.50
C PHE A 138 -7.32 8.01 -1.51
N LEU A 139 -6.61 8.97 -0.90
CA LEU A 139 -5.55 8.69 0.08
C LEU A 139 -6.08 7.91 1.28
N PHE A 140 -7.26 8.27 1.78
CA PHE A 140 -7.90 7.57 2.89
C PHE A 140 -8.25 6.13 2.53
N LEU A 141 -8.97 5.92 1.43
CA LEU A 141 -9.40 4.59 0.98
C LEU A 141 -8.21 3.70 0.64
N TYR A 142 -7.21 4.26 -0.03
CA TYR A 142 -6.02 3.54 -0.43
C TYR A 142 -5.15 3.18 0.78
N GLY A 143 -4.96 4.11 1.73
CA GLY A 143 -4.28 3.81 3.00
C GLY A 143 -4.99 2.71 3.78
N ALA A 144 -6.32 2.75 3.87
CA ALA A 144 -7.11 1.72 4.52
C ALA A 144 -7.00 0.36 3.80
N ALA A 145 -6.95 0.35 2.46
CA ALA A 145 -6.76 -0.85 1.66
C ALA A 145 -5.39 -1.50 1.93
N ILE A 146 -4.32 -0.70 2.01
CA ILE A 146 -2.97 -1.18 2.33
C ILE A 146 -2.93 -1.81 3.72
N ILE A 147 -3.47 -1.12 4.74
CA ILE A 147 -3.49 -1.63 6.12
C ILE A 147 -4.28 -2.93 6.19
N THR A 148 -5.47 -2.96 5.59
CA THR A 148 -6.32 -4.16 5.59
C THR A 148 -5.62 -5.32 4.88
N ASN A 149 -4.94 -5.06 3.76
CA ASN A 149 -4.16 -6.07 3.04
C ASN A 149 -3.02 -6.62 3.90
N ALA A 150 -2.29 -5.74 4.62
CA ALA A 150 -1.24 -6.14 5.53
C ALA A 150 -1.77 -7.00 6.68
N LEU A 151 -2.85 -6.60 7.35
CA LEU A 151 -3.47 -7.37 8.43
C LEU A 151 -3.96 -8.75 7.97
N LEU A 152 -4.59 -8.81 6.80
CA LEU A 152 -5.01 -10.08 6.19
C LEU A 152 -3.80 -10.95 5.85
N SER A 153 -2.73 -10.39 5.27
CA SER A 153 -1.51 -11.14 4.96
C SER A 153 -0.89 -11.76 6.20
N LEU A 154 -0.86 -11.04 7.33
CA LEU A 154 -0.34 -11.55 8.60
C LEU A 154 -1.24 -12.65 9.18
N SER A 155 -2.56 -12.49 9.09
CA SER A 155 -3.50 -13.52 9.53
C SER A 155 -3.36 -14.81 8.69
N PHE A 156 -3.28 -14.68 7.38
CA PHE A 156 -3.12 -15.81 6.47
C PHE A 156 -1.73 -16.45 6.57
N LEU A 157 -0.69 -15.67 6.90
CA LEU A 157 0.64 -16.20 7.18
C LEU A 157 0.66 -17.07 8.44
N LYS A 158 -0.09 -16.69 9.48
CA LYS A 158 -0.25 -17.53 10.69
C LYS A 158 -0.94 -18.86 10.35
N GLN A 159 -1.97 -18.82 9.51
CA GLN A 159 -2.65 -20.04 9.05
C GLN A 159 -1.73 -20.93 8.22
N TRP A 160 -0.94 -20.33 7.32
CA TRP A 160 0.06 -21.04 6.54
C TRP A 160 1.10 -21.70 7.44
N LYS A 161 1.67 -20.97 8.41
CA LYS A 161 2.68 -21.52 9.34
C LYS A 161 2.16 -22.71 10.13
N LYS A 162 0.94 -22.61 10.67
CA LYS A 162 0.31 -23.71 11.40
C LYS A 162 0.15 -24.95 10.53
N ARG A 163 -0.28 -24.78 9.27
CA ARG A 163 -0.44 -25.89 8.32
C ARG A 163 0.89 -26.58 7.99
N GLU A 164 1.98 -25.83 7.90
CA GLU A 164 3.29 -26.43 7.64
C GLU A 164 3.86 -27.12 8.89
N GLU A 165 3.63 -26.59 10.09
CA GLU A 165 3.98 -27.27 11.36
C GLU A 165 3.22 -28.59 11.52
N ASP A 166 1.92 -28.62 11.18
CA ASP A 166 1.10 -29.84 11.23
C ASP A 166 1.61 -30.89 10.20
N LYS A 167 2.16 -30.47 9.05
CA LYS A 167 2.72 -31.39 8.04
C LYS A 167 4.08 -31.99 8.43
N ASP A 168 4.95 -31.20 9.08
CA ASP A 168 6.24 -31.70 9.55
C ASP A 168 6.04 -32.79 10.62
N ILE A 169 5.06 -32.62 11.51
CA ILE A 169 4.73 -33.61 12.56
C ILE A 169 4.27 -34.95 11.97
N ASP A 170 3.46 -34.93 10.91
CA ASP A 170 2.99 -36.16 10.25
C ASP A 170 4.14 -36.91 9.54
N ILE A 171 5.14 -36.20 8.99
CA ILE A 171 6.29 -36.82 8.32
C ILE A 171 7.24 -37.47 9.32
N ASP A 172 7.48 -36.82 10.47
CA ASP A 172 8.37 -37.37 11.51
C ASP A 172 7.78 -38.64 12.15
N LEU A 173 6.45 -38.75 12.26
CA LEU A 173 5.79 -39.95 12.80
C LEU A 173 5.86 -41.16 11.85
N ASP A 174 5.91 -40.95 10.54
CA ASP A 174 6.00 -42.02 9.53
C ASP A 174 7.44 -42.52 9.31
N LEU A 175 8.46 -41.81 9.83
CA LEU A 175 9.87 -42.20 9.73
C LEU A 175 10.36 -43.05 10.93
N ASP A 176 9.61 -43.08 12.02
CA ASP A 176 9.92 -43.81 13.25
C ASP A 176 9.14 -45.14 13.40
N ALA A 177 8.44 -45.59 12.35
CA ALA A 177 7.68 -46.85 12.28
C ALA A 177 8.34 -47.89 11.35
#